data_AF-A0A957MBA4-F1
#
_entry.id   AF-A0A957MBA4-F1
#
_cell.length_a   1.000
_cell.length_b   1.000
_cell.length_c   1.000
_cell.angle_alpha   90.00
_cell.angle_beta   90.00
_cell.angle_gamma   90.00
#
_symmetry.space_group_name_H-M   'P 1'
#
loop_
_entity.id
_entity.type
_entity.pdbx_description
1 polymer ?
#
loop_
_entity_poly.entity_id
_entity_poly.type
_entity_poly.pdbx_seq_one_letter_code
_entity_poly.pdbx_strand_id
1 'polypeptide(L)'
;RIMRFSPAENLIYVSTYSPTQTKEYPNEVTENNFTLPYAMSSSGPFSVIGTASAAAGANATVAWNGLADGTAYEWYAVADDGNKQATSPVWSFTTANAQPACYTLTLSHTGSGSDPTADPSNSSGCPTGSYLAGATVSLSDAAPAAHWHVAGWSGTDADNSTATGNTLTMPAANHTAGVTYAQNEYTLTIVSANGTVARNPAQATYHDGDVVQLTATPDTGWTFASWSGDLTGTTNPAPLTIHGDATVTASYTRVRYPLTVARSGNGTGYVTSSPAGIDCGATCTANYDSNTLVTLDAVSALGSTFSGWSGEGCTGTGTCQVTMDGAKSVTANFTLGTNVLSVSLAGTGGGSVSSEPAGIACGADCSEDYGYNTLVTLTATPDSTSTFDGWSGAGC
;
A
#
# COMPACT_ATOMS: atom_id res chain seq x y z
N ARG A 1 41.67 -54.26 37.60
CA ARG A 1 42.21 -53.52 38.77
C ARG A 1 41.27 -53.80 39.91
N ILE A 2 41.75 -54.36 41.02
CA ILE A 2 40.91 -54.54 42.22
C ILE A 2 41.14 -53.30 43.07
N MET A 3 40.07 -52.58 43.38
CA MET A 3 40.10 -51.48 44.34
C MET A 3 39.61 -52.02 45.67
N ARG A 4 40.45 -51.94 46.69
CA ARG A 4 40.08 -52.30 48.06
C ARG A 4 39.97 -51.04 48.89
N PHE A 5 38.78 -50.78 49.41
CA PHE A 5 38.52 -49.69 50.34
C PHE A 5 38.82 -50.17 51.76
N SER A 6 39.71 -49.49 52.49
CA SER A 6 39.95 -49.75 53.91
C SER A 6 39.58 -48.50 54.72
N PRO A 7 38.32 -48.41 55.19
CA PRO A 7 37.88 -47.29 56.02
C PRO A 7 38.67 -47.18 57.32
N ALA A 8 39.07 -48.31 57.91
CA ALA A 8 39.83 -48.33 59.16
C ALA A 8 41.21 -47.66 59.06
N GLU A 9 41.77 -47.59 57.86
CA GLU A 9 43.11 -47.04 57.62
C GLU A 9 43.07 -45.72 56.85
N ASN A 10 41.88 -45.19 56.50
CA ASN A 10 41.71 -44.00 55.65
C ASN A 10 42.45 -44.08 54.30
N LEU A 11 42.54 -45.30 53.73
CA LEU A 11 43.31 -45.56 52.51
C LEU A 11 42.47 -46.34 51.48
N ILE A 12 42.64 -45.95 50.22
CA ILE A 12 42.20 -46.74 49.07
C ILE A 12 43.43 -47.44 48.49
N TYR A 13 43.36 -48.77 48.38
CA TYR A 13 44.40 -49.56 47.72
C TYR A 13 43.97 -49.85 46.28
N VAL A 14 44.82 -49.48 45.34
CA VAL A 14 44.63 -49.80 43.93
C VAL A 14 45.71 -50.77 43.50
N SER A 15 45.33 -51.99 43.17
CA SER A 15 46.25 -52.97 42.57
C SER A 15 46.06 -53.01 41.06
N THR A 16 47.10 -52.59 40.32
CA THR A 16 47.19 -52.76 38.87
C THR A 16 47.80 -54.10 38.53
N TYR A 17 47.10 -54.90 37.73
CA TYR A 17 47.63 -56.16 37.19
C TYR A 17 48.22 -55.92 35.80
N SER A 18 49.45 -56.38 35.56
CA SER A 18 50.02 -56.51 34.22
C SER A 18 49.93 -57.98 33.79
N PRO A 19 49.24 -58.31 32.68
CA PRO A 19 49.05 -59.70 32.27
C PRO A 19 50.28 -60.37 31.64
N THR A 20 51.46 -59.73 31.61
CA THR A 20 52.63 -60.23 30.88
C THR A 20 53.85 -60.61 31.72
N GLN A 21 53.80 -60.59 33.05
CA GLN A 21 54.91 -61.10 33.88
C GLN A 21 54.53 -62.38 34.64
N THR A 22 55.14 -63.49 34.23
CA THR A 22 55.21 -64.75 34.96
C THR A 22 56.40 -64.73 35.92
N LYS A 23 56.19 -64.32 37.18
CA LYS A 23 57.02 -64.74 38.32
C LYS A 23 56.41 -64.33 39.67
N GLU A 24 56.40 -65.28 40.60
CA GLU A 24 56.20 -65.06 42.04
C GLU A 24 57.20 -64.04 42.57
N TYR A 25 56.74 -63.15 43.45
CA TYR A 25 57.61 -62.41 44.37
C TYR A 25 57.29 -62.81 45.82
N PRO A 26 58.29 -63.25 46.59
CA PRO A 26 58.18 -63.43 48.03
C PRO A 26 58.28 -62.07 48.72
N ASN A 27 57.37 -61.83 49.66
CA ASN A 27 57.43 -60.95 50.82
C ASN A 27 58.63 -59.96 50.92
N GLU A 28 58.66 -58.88 50.14
CA GLU A 28 59.32 -57.63 50.55
C GLU A 28 58.55 -56.43 49.98
N VAL A 29 58.29 -55.46 50.87
CA VAL A 29 57.52 -54.26 50.61
C VAL A 29 58.39 -53.28 49.85
N THR A 30 58.08 -52.99 48.58
CA THR A 30 58.24 -51.64 48.00
C THR A 30 57.55 -51.51 46.64
N GLU A 31 56.64 -50.54 46.59
CA GLU A 31 56.33 -49.72 45.41
C GLU A 31 55.65 -50.37 44.20
N ASN A 32 54.37 -50.73 44.35
CA ASN A 32 53.34 -50.44 43.34
C ASN A 32 51.96 -50.13 43.95
N ASN A 33 51.94 -49.78 45.24
CA ASN A 33 50.73 -49.28 45.90
C ASN A 33 50.78 -47.75 45.85
N PHE A 34 49.95 -47.15 45.00
CA PHE A 34 49.58 -45.76 45.18
C PHE A 34 48.62 -45.69 46.36
N THR A 35 49.12 -45.24 47.50
CA THR A 35 48.28 -44.74 48.60
C THR A 35 47.87 -43.32 48.26
N LEU A 36 46.58 -43.14 48.00
CA LEU A 36 45.97 -41.82 48.03
C LEU A 36 45.54 -41.57 49.48
N PRO A 37 46.24 -40.70 50.24
CA PRO A 37 45.74 -40.27 51.53
C PRO A 37 44.42 -39.54 51.28
N TYR A 38 43.35 -40.09 51.83
CA TYR A 38 42.06 -39.43 51.90
C TYR A 38 41.81 -39.10 53.37
N ALA A 39 41.67 -37.83 53.68
CA ALA A 39 41.27 -37.43 55.02
C ALA A 39 39.75 -37.63 55.16
N MET A 40 39.32 -38.73 55.79
CA MET A 40 38.08 -38.71 56.57
C MET A 40 38.34 -37.80 57.78
N SER A 41 38.31 -36.48 57.62
CA SER A 41 38.21 -35.63 58.80
C SER A 41 36.79 -35.82 59.35
N SER A 42 36.63 -36.65 60.38
CA SER A 42 35.41 -36.66 61.18
C SER A 42 35.28 -35.28 61.83
N SER A 43 34.22 -34.56 61.51
CA SER A 43 34.03 -33.17 61.91
C SER A 43 33.54 -32.99 63.36
N GLY A 44 33.50 -34.06 64.16
CA GLY A 44 33.06 -34.01 65.55
C GLY A 44 32.77 -35.40 66.13
N PRO A 45 32.41 -35.49 67.43
CA PRO A 45 31.99 -36.75 68.04
C PRO A 45 30.69 -37.28 67.42
N PHE A 46 30.55 -38.61 67.33
CA PHE A 46 29.27 -39.23 66.95
C PHE A 46 28.18 -38.84 67.94
N SER A 47 27.00 -38.48 67.42
CA SER A 47 25.81 -38.20 68.21
C SER A 47 24.79 -39.34 68.06
N VAL A 48 24.02 -39.60 69.11
CA VAL A 48 22.98 -40.64 69.08
C VAL A 48 21.83 -40.17 68.19
N ILE A 49 21.62 -40.86 67.07
CA ILE A 49 20.55 -40.58 66.11
C ILE A 49 19.19 -41.15 66.54
N GLY A 50 19.20 -42.17 67.41
CA GLY A 50 18.00 -42.78 68.00
C GLY A 50 18.32 -44.10 68.69
N THR A 51 17.35 -44.63 69.44
CA THR A 51 17.44 -45.95 70.10
C THR A 51 16.16 -46.73 69.85
N ALA A 52 16.27 -48.05 69.75
CA ALA A 52 15.14 -48.94 69.57
C ALA A 52 15.38 -50.25 70.32
N SER A 53 14.33 -50.81 70.92
CA SER A 53 14.38 -52.12 71.58
C SER A 53 13.70 -53.16 70.70
N ALA A 54 14.29 -54.35 70.62
CA ALA A 54 13.72 -55.48 69.90
C ALA A 54 13.87 -56.77 70.73
N ALA A 55 12.97 -57.73 70.52
CA ALA A 55 13.11 -59.05 71.12
C ALA A 55 14.32 -59.79 70.53
N ALA A 56 14.85 -60.78 71.25
CA ALA A 56 15.99 -61.58 70.78
C ALA A 56 15.68 -62.22 69.41
N GLY A 57 16.56 -61.99 68.43
CA GLY A 57 16.39 -62.48 67.05
C GLY A 57 15.50 -61.63 66.15
N ALA A 58 14.90 -60.54 66.66
CA ALA A 58 14.15 -59.58 65.85
C ALA A 58 15.03 -58.38 65.44
N ASN A 59 14.60 -57.67 64.38
CA ASN A 59 15.28 -56.47 63.92
C ASN A 59 14.83 -55.24 64.71
N ALA A 60 15.78 -54.39 65.10
CA ALA A 60 15.52 -53.03 65.56
C ALA A 60 15.71 -52.05 64.37
N THR A 61 14.94 -50.96 64.32
CA THR A 61 15.03 -49.96 63.25
C THR A 61 14.92 -48.55 63.82
N VAL A 62 15.78 -47.65 63.35
CA VAL A 62 15.79 -46.23 63.70
C VAL A 62 15.74 -45.42 62.42
N ALA A 63 14.84 -44.43 62.35
CA ALA A 63 14.77 -43.51 61.23
C ALA A 63 15.74 -42.34 61.46
N TRP A 64 16.60 -42.07 60.48
CA TRP A 64 17.51 -40.92 60.50
C TRP A 64 16.93 -39.78 59.66
N ASN A 65 16.21 -38.87 60.33
CA ASN A 65 15.57 -37.72 59.68
C ASN A 65 16.52 -36.50 59.65
N GLY A 66 16.27 -35.57 58.72
CA GLY A 66 16.96 -34.27 58.70
C GLY A 66 18.39 -34.30 58.13
N LEU A 67 18.71 -35.30 57.31
CA LEU A 67 19.97 -35.35 56.58
C LEU A 67 20.02 -34.20 55.56
N ALA A 68 21.14 -33.49 55.52
CA ALA A 68 21.43 -32.47 54.52
C ALA A 68 21.81 -33.14 53.18
N ASP A 69 21.50 -32.48 52.08
CA ASP A 69 21.76 -32.97 50.74
C ASP A 69 23.26 -32.96 50.39
N GLY A 70 23.70 -33.89 49.52
CA GLY A 70 25.09 -33.97 49.07
C GLY A 70 26.11 -34.22 50.19
N THR A 71 25.64 -34.60 51.38
CA THR A 71 26.44 -34.63 52.60
C THR A 71 26.81 -36.07 52.91
N ALA A 72 28.10 -36.30 53.16
CA ALA A 72 28.61 -37.60 53.58
C ALA A 72 28.31 -37.79 55.08
N TYR A 73 27.70 -38.92 55.41
CA TYR A 73 27.34 -39.32 56.76
C TYR A 73 28.01 -40.64 57.12
N GLU A 74 28.41 -40.76 58.38
CA GLU A 74 28.95 -41.99 58.97
C GLU A 74 28.08 -42.41 60.17
N TRP A 75 27.93 -43.71 60.38
CA TRP A 75 27.16 -44.25 61.49
C TRP A 75 27.62 -45.64 61.92
N TYR A 76 27.35 -46.00 63.17
CA TYR A 76 27.51 -47.34 63.71
C TYR A 76 26.36 -47.64 64.67
N ALA A 77 26.14 -48.92 64.97
CA ALA A 77 25.13 -49.36 65.93
C ALA A 77 25.80 -49.97 67.17
N VAL A 78 25.21 -49.72 68.34
CA VAL A 78 25.55 -50.40 69.59
C VAL A 78 24.35 -51.23 70.01
N ALA A 79 24.56 -52.54 70.18
CA ALA A 79 23.58 -53.44 70.78
C ALA A 79 23.97 -53.70 72.24
N ASP A 80 23.03 -53.49 73.16
CA ASP A 80 23.19 -53.71 74.60
C ASP A 80 22.06 -54.61 75.11
N ASP A 81 22.40 -55.70 75.79
CA ASP A 81 21.44 -56.61 76.43
C ASP A 81 21.28 -56.38 77.95
N GLY A 82 21.87 -55.30 78.46
CA GLY A 82 21.92 -54.94 79.88
C GLY A 82 23.08 -55.58 80.65
N ASN A 83 23.80 -56.53 80.04
CA ASN A 83 24.97 -57.20 80.62
C ASN A 83 26.24 -57.02 79.76
N LYS A 84 26.09 -56.95 78.43
CA LYS A 84 27.17 -56.80 77.46
C LYS A 84 26.76 -55.88 76.32
N GLN A 85 27.73 -55.10 75.85
CA GLN A 85 27.60 -54.28 74.65
C GLN A 85 28.46 -54.84 73.52
N ALA A 86 27.91 -54.78 72.30
CA ALA A 86 28.62 -55.04 71.07
C ALA A 86 28.42 -53.87 70.09
N THR A 87 29.50 -53.41 69.49
CA THR A 87 29.52 -52.28 68.56
C THR A 87 29.80 -52.77 67.15
N SER A 88 29.02 -52.30 66.17
CA SER A 88 29.25 -52.60 64.76
C SER A 88 30.47 -51.85 64.22
N PRO A 89 30.98 -52.23 63.02
CA PRO A 89 31.82 -51.34 62.24
C PRO A 89 31.11 -50.01 61.93
N VAL A 90 31.91 -48.99 61.58
CA VAL A 90 31.40 -47.72 61.04
C VAL A 90 31.08 -47.91 59.57
N TRP A 91 29.87 -47.53 59.17
CA TRP A 91 29.41 -47.47 57.79
C TRP A 91 29.27 -46.01 57.35
N SER A 92 29.34 -45.77 56.05
CA SER A 92 29.15 -44.43 55.49
C SER A 92 28.30 -44.45 54.22
N PHE A 93 27.61 -43.34 53.98
CA PHE A 93 26.90 -43.06 52.73
C PHE A 93 26.87 -41.54 52.49
N THR A 94 26.67 -41.13 51.24
CA THR A 94 26.45 -39.72 50.89
C THR A 94 25.02 -39.56 50.43
N THR A 95 24.27 -38.63 51.02
CA THR A 95 22.95 -38.27 50.49
C THR A 95 23.11 -37.73 49.07
N ALA A 96 22.16 -38.04 48.20
CA ALA A 96 22.12 -37.39 46.89
C ALA A 96 21.96 -35.87 47.10
N ASN A 97 22.51 -35.05 46.20
CA ASN A 97 22.11 -33.65 46.14
C ASN A 97 20.62 -33.58 45.81
N ALA A 98 19.86 -32.69 46.46
CA ALA A 98 18.52 -32.37 46.00
C ALA A 98 18.62 -31.96 44.52
N GLN A 99 17.82 -32.61 43.68
CA GLN A 99 17.71 -32.21 42.29
C GLN A 99 17.30 -30.74 42.27
N PRO A 100 18.05 -29.87 41.57
CA PRO A 100 17.72 -28.47 41.53
C PRO A 100 16.34 -28.32 40.88
N ALA A 101 15.50 -27.42 41.41
CA ALA A 101 14.15 -27.22 40.89
C ALA A 101 14.22 -26.72 39.44
N CYS A 102 13.87 -27.60 38.50
CA CYS A 102 13.77 -27.28 37.09
C CYS A 102 12.37 -26.72 36.80
N TYR A 103 12.32 -25.59 36.12
CA TYR A 103 11.10 -24.92 35.71
C TYR A 103 10.91 -25.09 34.22
N THR A 104 9.69 -25.39 33.79
CA THR A 104 9.37 -25.57 32.37
C THR A 104 9.26 -24.22 31.67
N LEU A 105 9.89 -24.09 30.50
CA LEU A 105 9.70 -22.98 29.58
C LEU A 105 8.78 -23.41 28.44
N THR A 106 7.65 -22.73 28.29
CA THR A 106 6.76 -22.88 27.14
C THR A 106 7.01 -21.76 26.16
N LEU A 107 7.32 -22.11 24.90
CA LEU A 107 7.45 -21.16 23.80
C LEU A 107 6.16 -21.13 22.99
N SER A 108 5.80 -19.95 22.50
CA SER A 108 4.56 -19.74 21.73
C SER A 108 4.68 -18.58 20.76
N HIS A 109 3.73 -18.45 19.85
CA HIS A 109 3.55 -17.27 19.02
C HIS A 109 2.07 -16.90 18.86
N THR A 110 1.84 -15.64 18.51
CA THR A 110 0.55 -15.15 18.01
C THR A 110 0.75 -14.49 16.65
N GLY A 111 -0.26 -14.53 15.78
CA GLY A 111 -0.13 -14.10 14.40
C GLY A 111 0.35 -15.24 13.50
N SER A 112 0.99 -14.92 12.37
CA SER A 112 1.47 -15.91 11.40
C SER A 112 3.00 -15.98 11.37
N GLY A 113 3.56 -17.12 11.80
CA GLY A 113 4.99 -17.38 11.84
C GLY A 113 5.31 -18.70 12.54
N SER A 114 6.52 -18.82 13.08
CA SER A 114 6.95 -19.98 13.87
C SER A 114 7.15 -19.62 15.34
N ASP A 115 7.06 -20.62 16.22
CA ASP A 115 7.56 -20.46 17.60
C ASP A 115 9.08 -20.23 17.56
N PRO A 116 9.64 -19.46 18.52
CA PRO A 116 11.07 -19.32 18.67
C PRO A 116 11.72 -20.63 19.12
N THR A 117 13.02 -20.77 18.87
CA THR A 117 13.86 -21.86 19.34
C THR A 117 14.68 -21.41 20.54
N ALA A 118 14.85 -22.28 21.54
CA ALA A 118 15.66 -21.99 22.71
C ALA A 118 17.05 -22.64 22.62
N ASP A 119 18.10 -21.86 22.89
CA ASP A 119 19.48 -22.31 23.01
C ASP A 119 20.10 -21.80 24.34
N PRO A 120 20.56 -22.70 25.23
CA PRO A 120 20.50 -24.16 25.15
C PRO A 120 19.08 -24.70 25.25
N SER A 121 18.84 -25.94 24.78
CA SER A 121 17.52 -26.59 24.84
C SER A 121 17.05 -26.98 26.25
N ASN A 122 17.95 -26.98 27.24
CA ASN A 122 17.67 -27.11 28.68
C ASN A 122 18.91 -26.74 29.52
N SER A 123 18.71 -26.53 30.81
CA SER A 123 19.83 -26.49 31.77
C SER A 123 20.39 -27.90 32.04
N SER A 124 21.68 -27.98 32.38
CA SER A 124 22.31 -29.25 32.80
C SER A 124 21.58 -29.84 34.01
N GLY A 125 21.22 -31.12 33.93
CA GLY A 125 20.44 -31.81 34.97
C GLY A 125 18.92 -31.63 34.87
N CYS A 126 18.41 -30.77 33.98
CA CYS A 126 16.99 -30.62 33.71
C CYS A 126 16.55 -31.39 32.46
N PRO A 127 15.27 -31.84 32.39
CA PRO A 127 14.67 -32.33 31.14
C PRO A 127 14.69 -31.27 30.03
N THR A 128 14.64 -31.70 28.77
CA THR A 128 14.50 -30.80 27.61
C THR A 128 13.33 -29.83 27.78
N GLY A 129 13.53 -28.55 27.47
CA GLY A 129 12.56 -27.48 27.69
C GLY A 129 12.42 -27.02 29.15
N SER A 130 13.30 -27.47 30.05
CA SER A 130 13.31 -27.04 31.46
C SER A 130 14.66 -26.49 31.90
N TYR A 131 14.61 -25.50 32.79
CA TYR A 131 15.76 -24.68 33.13
C TYR A 131 15.84 -24.41 34.63
N LEU A 132 17.05 -24.14 35.10
CA LEU A 132 17.28 -23.64 36.46
C LEU A 132 16.94 -22.15 36.53
N ALA A 133 16.46 -21.70 37.69
CA ALA A 133 16.26 -20.28 37.93
C ALA A 133 17.58 -19.51 37.73
N GLY A 134 17.51 -18.37 37.04
CA GLY A 134 18.65 -17.54 36.67
C GLY A 134 19.44 -18.01 35.46
N ALA A 135 19.10 -19.16 34.85
CA ALA A 135 19.70 -19.57 33.58
C ALA A 135 19.32 -18.58 32.47
N THR A 136 20.31 -18.17 31.67
CA THR A 136 20.08 -17.37 30.47
C THR A 136 19.78 -18.29 29.29
N VAL A 137 18.67 -18.03 28.61
CA VAL A 137 18.21 -18.75 27.43
C VAL A 137 18.19 -17.77 26.26
N SER A 138 18.93 -18.07 25.21
CA SER A 138 18.83 -17.34 23.95
C SER A 138 17.63 -17.86 23.17
N LEU A 139 16.77 -16.96 22.70
CA LEU A 139 15.64 -17.27 21.84
C LEU A 139 15.97 -16.79 20.42
N SER A 140 15.87 -17.69 19.45
CA SER A 140 16.18 -17.42 18.04
C SER A 140 15.11 -17.99 17.12
N ASP A 141 15.32 -17.86 15.81
CA ASP A 141 14.49 -18.46 14.75
C ASP A 141 12.99 -18.13 14.85
N ALA A 142 12.63 -17.02 15.48
CA ALA A 142 11.29 -16.47 15.36
C ALA A 142 11.12 -15.95 13.91
N ALA A 143 10.57 -16.78 13.03
CA ALA A 143 10.40 -16.48 11.62
C ALA A 143 8.96 -16.05 11.31
N PRO A 144 8.72 -14.76 11.01
CA PRO A 144 7.42 -14.33 10.48
C PRO A 144 7.11 -15.04 9.16
N ALA A 145 5.83 -15.33 8.92
CA ALA A 145 5.39 -15.76 7.60
C ALA A 145 5.58 -14.63 6.56
N ALA A 146 5.46 -14.96 5.26
CA ALA A 146 5.46 -13.94 4.22
C ALA A 146 4.39 -12.87 4.52
N HIS A 147 4.74 -11.59 4.36
CA HIS A 147 3.87 -10.42 4.63
C HIS A 147 3.68 -10.05 6.12
N TRP A 148 4.41 -10.70 7.04
CA TRP A 148 4.38 -10.43 8.48
C TRP A 148 5.75 -9.98 9.00
N HIS A 149 5.78 -9.32 10.16
CA HIS A 149 7.00 -8.95 10.90
C HIS A 149 6.85 -9.21 12.39
N VAL A 150 7.97 -9.23 13.13
CA VAL A 150 7.97 -9.33 14.60
C VAL A 150 7.50 -7.99 15.18
N ALA A 151 6.33 -7.98 15.79
CA ALA A 151 5.75 -6.81 16.45
C ALA A 151 6.20 -6.66 17.90
N GLY A 152 6.59 -7.76 18.55
CA GLY A 152 7.03 -7.74 19.93
C GLY A 152 7.27 -9.14 20.50
N TRP A 153 7.72 -9.17 21.74
CA TRP A 153 7.87 -10.37 22.55
C TRP A 153 7.10 -10.24 23.86
N SER A 154 6.92 -11.35 24.57
CA SER A 154 6.32 -11.38 25.90
C SER A 154 7.05 -12.40 26.76
N GLY A 155 7.23 -12.07 28.04
CA GLY A 155 7.89 -12.97 28.98
C GLY A 155 9.37 -13.19 28.62
N THR A 156 10.04 -12.18 28.08
CA THR A 156 11.47 -12.16 27.75
C THR A 156 12.17 -11.02 28.49
N ASP A 157 13.48 -10.90 28.34
CA ASP A 157 14.24 -9.78 28.92
C ASP A 157 13.96 -8.45 28.19
N ALA A 158 13.47 -8.50 26.94
CA ALA A 158 13.17 -7.34 26.11
C ALA A 158 11.85 -7.50 25.32
N ASP A 159 10.72 -7.39 26.00
CA ASP A 159 9.39 -7.57 25.42
C ASP A 159 9.05 -6.58 24.28
N ASN A 160 9.69 -5.41 24.25
CA ASN A 160 9.52 -4.42 23.19
C ASN A 160 10.42 -4.66 21.96
N SER A 161 11.23 -5.73 21.94
CA SER A 161 12.11 -6.04 20.80
C SER A 161 11.29 -6.40 19.55
N THR A 162 11.73 -5.92 18.39
CA THR A 162 11.19 -6.33 17.07
C THR A 162 12.17 -7.17 16.27
N ALA A 163 13.23 -7.68 16.93
CA ALA A 163 14.19 -8.59 16.32
C ALA A 163 13.65 -10.03 16.31
N THR A 164 14.16 -10.86 15.40
CA THR A 164 13.85 -12.30 15.31
C THR A 164 14.52 -13.14 16.39
N GLY A 165 15.26 -12.52 17.30
CA GLY A 165 15.84 -13.15 18.47
C GLY A 165 15.72 -12.27 19.72
N ASN A 166 15.77 -12.91 20.87
CA ASN A 166 15.65 -12.30 22.19
C ASN A 166 16.40 -13.14 23.23
N THR A 167 16.43 -12.70 24.49
CA THR A 167 16.94 -13.49 25.61
C THR A 167 15.90 -13.58 26.72
N LEU A 168 16.02 -14.62 27.54
CA LEU A 168 15.22 -14.82 28.73
C LEU A 168 16.12 -15.26 29.88
N THR A 169 16.04 -14.55 31.00
CA THR A 169 16.53 -15.06 32.29
C THR A 169 15.42 -15.85 32.99
N MET A 170 15.60 -17.16 33.12
CA MET A 170 14.54 -18.04 33.63
C MET A 170 14.15 -17.69 35.08
N PRO A 171 12.86 -17.42 35.39
CA PRO A 171 12.43 -17.18 36.76
C PRO A 171 12.36 -18.47 37.59
N ALA A 172 12.20 -18.33 38.90
CA ALA A 172 11.99 -19.46 39.83
C ALA A 172 10.53 -19.98 39.81
N ALA A 173 9.95 -20.10 38.62
CA ALA A 173 8.61 -20.61 38.37
C ALA A 173 8.51 -21.07 36.90
N ASN A 174 7.55 -21.95 36.60
CA ASN A 174 7.22 -22.26 35.21
C ASN A 174 6.87 -20.99 34.46
N HIS A 175 7.37 -20.87 33.24
CA HIS A 175 7.36 -19.61 32.51
C HIS A 175 6.91 -19.81 31.07
N THR A 176 6.31 -18.78 30.49
CA THR A 176 5.92 -18.76 29.10
C THR A 176 6.56 -17.55 28.45
N ALA A 177 7.28 -17.78 27.36
CA ALA A 177 7.76 -16.72 26.49
C ALA A 177 7.08 -16.86 25.12
N GLY A 178 6.76 -15.75 24.50
CA GLY A 178 6.13 -15.77 23.19
C GLY A 178 6.50 -14.60 22.30
N VAL A 179 6.44 -14.82 20.99
CA VAL A 179 6.64 -13.80 19.96
C VAL A 179 5.30 -13.40 19.35
N THR A 180 5.11 -12.11 19.14
CA THR A 180 3.92 -11.57 18.46
C THR A 180 4.30 -11.15 17.05
N TYR A 181 3.61 -11.70 16.05
CA TYR A 181 3.71 -11.26 14.66
C TYR A 181 2.54 -10.34 14.32
N ALA A 182 2.82 -9.28 13.58
CA ALA A 182 1.80 -8.43 12.96
C ALA A 182 1.97 -8.43 11.44
N GLN A 183 0.86 -8.31 10.73
CA GLN A 183 0.87 -8.17 9.27
C GLN A 183 1.38 -6.77 8.91
N ASN A 184 2.13 -6.66 7.80
CA ASN A 184 2.62 -5.36 7.34
C ASN A 184 1.44 -4.52 6.82
N GLU A 185 1.29 -3.30 7.34
CA GLU A 185 0.25 -2.36 6.96
C GLU A 185 0.81 -1.18 6.19
N TYR A 186 0.10 -0.76 5.15
CA TYR A 186 0.47 0.35 4.27
C TYR A 186 -0.70 1.25 3.94
N THR A 187 -0.37 2.46 3.49
CA THR A 187 -1.34 3.48 3.08
C THR A 187 -1.47 3.53 1.56
N LEU A 188 -2.68 3.87 1.09
CA LEU A 188 -2.95 4.18 -0.31
C LEU A 188 -3.43 5.63 -0.45
N THR A 189 -2.59 6.46 -1.07
CA THR A 189 -2.89 7.85 -1.38
C THR A 189 -3.41 7.95 -2.81
N ILE A 190 -4.56 8.61 -2.99
CA ILE A 190 -5.15 8.82 -4.32
C ILE A 190 -5.18 10.31 -4.64
N VAL A 191 -4.63 10.66 -5.81
CA VAL A 191 -4.66 12.02 -6.36
C VAL A 191 -5.62 12.01 -7.56
N SER A 192 -6.67 12.83 -7.51
CA SER A 192 -7.67 12.90 -8.58
C SER A 192 -8.22 14.31 -8.66
N ALA A 193 -7.94 14.99 -9.78
CA ALA A 193 -8.49 16.31 -10.08
C ALA A 193 -9.37 16.21 -11.33
N ASN A 194 -10.59 16.76 -11.30
CA ASN A 194 -11.61 16.65 -12.35
C ASN A 194 -12.27 15.26 -12.48
N GLY A 195 -12.31 14.54 -11.36
CA GLY A 195 -13.00 13.28 -11.21
C GLY A 195 -12.79 12.73 -9.80
N THR A 196 -13.45 11.61 -9.51
CA THR A 196 -13.31 10.88 -8.25
C THR A 196 -12.76 9.48 -8.51
N VAL A 197 -12.12 8.90 -7.50
CA VAL A 197 -11.66 7.51 -7.56
C VAL A 197 -12.22 6.76 -6.37
N ALA A 198 -13.01 5.72 -6.67
CA ALA A 198 -13.47 4.77 -5.68
C ALA A 198 -12.45 3.64 -5.51
N ARG A 199 -12.25 3.22 -4.26
CA ARG A 199 -11.42 2.07 -3.88
C ARG A 199 -12.31 0.96 -3.33
N ASN A 200 -12.07 -0.27 -3.74
CA ASN A 200 -12.76 -1.45 -3.22
C ASN A 200 -11.75 -2.59 -2.97
N PRO A 201 -11.55 -3.05 -1.72
CA PRO A 201 -12.22 -2.57 -0.50
C PRO A 201 -11.82 -1.14 -0.11
N ALA A 202 -12.73 -0.41 0.54
CA ALA A 202 -12.47 0.94 1.06
C ALA A 202 -11.97 0.86 2.51
N GLN A 203 -10.66 0.98 2.70
CA GLN A 203 -10.01 0.89 4.00
C GLN A 203 -9.04 2.07 4.23
N ALA A 204 -8.70 2.33 5.49
CA ALA A 204 -7.73 3.35 5.87
C ALA A 204 -6.29 2.89 5.58
N THR A 205 -6.00 1.63 5.89
CA THR A 205 -4.76 0.92 5.61
C THR A 205 -5.07 -0.42 4.93
N TYR A 206 -4.07 -0.97 4.27
CA TYR A 206 -4.12 -2.25 3.56
C TYR A 206 -2.94 -3.11 4.01
N HIS A 207 -3.10 -4.42 3.91
CA HIS A 207 -2.03 -5.37 4.19
C HIS A 207 -1.20 -5.66 2.93
N ASP A 208 0.07 -6.04 3.12
CA ASP A 208 0.90 -6.50 2.00
C ASP A 208 0.24 -7.70 1.28
N GLY A 209 0.16 -7.62 -0.04
CA GLY A 209 -0.52 -8.59 -0.90
C GLY A 209 -1.99 -8.29 -1.17
N ASP A 210 -2.61 -7.33 -0.47
CA ASP A 210 -4.00 -6.94 -0.74
C ASP A 210 -4.15 -6.41 -2.16
N VAL A 211 -5.27 -6.78 -2.81
CA VAL A 211 -5.63 -6.29 -4.14
C VAL A 211 -6.80 -5.31 -4.02
N VAL A 212 -6.54 -4.05 -4.36
CA VAL A 212 -7.51 -2.95 -4.32
C VAL A 212 -7.96 -2.62 -5.74
N GLN A 213 -9.26 -2.74 -6.01
CA GLN A 213 -9.84 -2.30 -7.27
C GLN A 213 -10.05 -0.79 -7.24
N LEU A 214 -9.39 -0.07 -8.15
CA LEU A 214 -9.57 1.38 -8.35
C LEU A 214 -10.48 1.65 -9.54
N THR A 215 -11.47 2.52 -9.33
CA THR A 215 -12.44 2.94 -10.36
C THR A 215 -12.46 4.45 -10.43
N ALA A 216 -11.96 5.01 -11.53
CA ALA A 216 -12.07 6.44 -11.81
C ALA A 216 -13.45 6.76 -12.39
N THR A 217 -14.10 7.78 -11.84
CA THR A 217 -15.34 8.36 -12.36
C THR A 217 -15.05 9.82 -12.72
N PRO A 218 -14.92 10.15 -14.03
CA PRO A 218 -14.69 11.52 -14.47
C PRO A 218 -15.84 12.45 -14.07
N ASP A 219 -15.51 13.71 -13.78
CA ASP A 219 -16.53 14.75 -13.61
C ASP A 219 -17.21 15.05 -14.96
N THR A 220 -18.35 15.75 -14.90
CA THR A 220 -19.07 16.16 -16.12
C THR A 220 -18.15 16.99 -17.03
N GLY A 221 -18.05 16.58 -18.30
CA GLY A 221 -17.20 17.23 -19.31
C GLY A 221 -15.74 16.81 -19.30
N TRP A 222 -15.41 15.74 -18.60
CA TRP A 222 -14.10 15.10 -18.60
C TRP A 222 -14.21 13.62 -18.98
N THR A 223 -13.14 13.07 -19.51
CA THR A 223 -12.97 11.63 -19.75
C THR A 223 -11.75 11.13 -19.02
N PHE A 224 -11.81 9.89 -18.52
CA PHE A 224 -10.65 9.26 -17.90
C PHE A 224 -9.56 9.06 -18.96
N ALA A 225 -8.35 9.52 -18.66
CA ALA A 225 -7.20 9.43 -19.57
C ALA A 225 -6.31 8.24 -19.20
N SER A 226 -5.78 8.22 -17.97
CA SER A 226 -4.85 7.19 -17.50
C SER A 226 -4.60 7.23 -16.00
N TRP A 227 -4.05 6.13 -15.50
CA TRP A 227 -3.41 6.01 -14.18
C TRP A 227 -1.91 6.31 -14.27
N SER A 228 -1.34 6.87 -13.21
CA SER A 228 0.11 6.98 -12.99
C SER A 228 0.48 6.82 -11.51
N GLY A 229 1.78 6.64 -11.22
CA GLY A 229 2.29 6.28 -9.89
C GLY A 229 2.44 4.77 -9.76
N ASP A 230 1.97 4.19 -8.65
CA ASP A 230 2.04 2.75 -8.39
C ASP A 230 1.04 1.91 -9.20
N LEU A 231 0.10 2.57 -9.89
CA LEU A 231 -0.75 1.98 -10.93
C LEU A 231 -0.55 2.75 -12.24
N THR A 232 -0.50 2.04 -13.36
CA THR A 232 -0.27 2.66 -14.69
C THR A 232 -1.23 2.11 -15.75
N GLY A 233 -1.36 2.85 -16.85
CA GLY A 233 -2.15 2.44 -18.01
C GLY A 233 -3.53 3.08 -18.08
N THR A 234 -4.38 2.59 -18.98
CA THR A 234 -5.67 3.22 -19.32
C THR A 234 -6.89 2.36 -18.96
N THR A 235 -6.67 1.16 -18.43
CA THR A 235 -7.74 0.27 -17.98
C THR A 235 -8.50 0.90 -16.81
N ASN A 236 -9.82 0.98 -16.89
CA ASN A 236 -10.67 1.47 -15.81
C ASN A 236 -11.98 0.67 -15.79
N PRO A 237 -12.30 -0.05 -14.70
CA PRO A 237 -11.57 -0.13 -13.42
C PRO A 237 -10.26 -0.94 -13.51
N ALA A 238 -9.28 -0.65 -12.66
CA ALA A 238 -7.98 -1.35 -12.64
C ALA A 238 -7.57 -1.84 -11.23
N PRO A 239 -7.01 -3.07 -11.10
CA PRO A 239 -6.56 -3.60 -9.82
C PRO A 239 -5.14 -3.11 -9.49
N LEU A 240 -4.90 -2.80 -8.21
CA LEU A 240 -3.59 -2.49 -7.64
C LEU A 240 -3.28 -3.52 -6.54
N THR A 241 -2.12 -4.16 -6.60
CA THR A 241 -1.62 -5.00 -5.49
C THR A 241 -0.70 -4.16 -4.59
N ILE A 242 -0.96 -4.17 -3.29
CA ILE A 242 -0.21 -3.39 -2.30
C ILE A 242 1.02 -4.18 -1.83
N HIS A 243 2.21 -3.59 -1.93
CA HIS A 243 3.46 -4.14 -1.38
C HIS A 243 4.24 -3.11 -0.54
N GLY A 244 3.63 -1.97 -0.27
CA GLY A 244 4.24 -0.79 0.30
C GLY A 244 3.25 0.37 0.30
N ASP A 245 3.65 1.50 0.92
CA ASP A 245 2.90 2.74 0.76
C ASP A 245 2.79 3.10 -0.73
N ALA A 246 1.57 3.28 -1.20
CA ALA A 246 1.27 3.48 -2.60
C ALA A 246 0.62 4.83 -2.86
N THR A 247 0.98 5.46 -3.98
CA THR A 247 0.38 6.69 -4.48
C THR A 247 -0.08 6.48 -5.93
N VAL A 248 -1.38 6.64 -6.17
CA VAL A 248 -1.98 6.53 -7.50
C VAL A 248 -2.60 7.86 -7.91
N THR A 249 -2.31 8.30 -9.13
CA THR A 249 -2.91 9.49 -9.73
C THR A 249 -3.84 9.11 -10.87
N ALA A 250 -5.09 9.58 -10.84
CA ALA A 250 -6.02 9.51 -11.95
C ALA A 250 -5.93 10.80 -12.78
N SER A 251 -5.66 10.67 -14.06
CA SER A 251 -5.62 11.78 -15.01
C SER A 251 -6.86 11.78 -15.90
N TYR A 252 -7.35 12.97 -16.22
CA TYR A 252 -8.55 13.17 -17.03
C TYR A 252 -8.28 14.17 -18.15
N THR A 253 -8.94 13.97 -19.29
CA THR A 253 -8.88 14.88 -20.44
C THR A 253 -10.21 15.60 -20.59
N ARG A 254 -10.18 16.91 -20.81
CA ARG A 254 -11.38 17.72 -20.98
C ARG A 254 -12.03 17.43 -22.33
N VAL A 255 -13.33 17.19 -22.33
CA VAL A 255 -14.10 16.96 -23.56
C VAL A 255 -14.34 18.30 -24.24
N ARG A 256 -13.97 18.40 -25.51
CA ARG A 256 -14.18 19.59 -26.34
C ARG A 256 -14.78 19.21 -27.68
N TYR A 257 -15.64 20.07 -28.20
CA TYR A 257 -16.29 19.91 -29.48
C TYR A 257 -16.05 21.12 -30.39
N PRO A 258 -15.84 20.91 -31.70
CA PRO A 258 -15.72 21.99 -32.66
C PRO A 258 -17.11 22.58 -32.97
N LEU A 259 -17.21 23.90 -32.90
CA LEU A 259 -18.29 24.67 -33.51
C LEU A 259 -17.77 25.32 -34.79
N THR A 260 -18.44 25.08 -35.90
CA THR A 260 -18.15 25.73 -37.19
C THR A 260 -19.27 26.71 -37.55
N VAL A 261 -18.91 27.89 -38.04
CA VAL A 261 -19.85 28.89 -38.54
C VAL A 261 -19.63 29.11 -40.03
N ALA A 262 -20.67 28.92 -40.82
CA ALA A 262 -20.68 29.26 -42.24
C ALA A 262 -21.41 30.60 -42.46
N ARG A 263 -21.13 31.24 -43.59
CA ARG A 263 -21.86 32.41 -44.08
C ARG A 263 -22.42 32.09 -45.46
N SER A 264 -23.65 32.52 -45.74
CA SER A 264 -24.35 32.26 -46.99
C SER A 264 -25.17 33.48 -47.42
N GLY A 265 -25.59 33.46 -48.69
CA GLY A 265 -26.36 34.53 -49.32
C GLY A 265 -25.49 35.48 -50.15
N ASN A 266 -26.12 36.49 -50.74
CA ASN A 266 -25.47 37.50 -51.60
C ASN A 266 -25.04 38.75 -50.82
N GLY A 267 -25.49 38.89 -49.57
CA GLY A 267 -25.01 39.93 -48.66
C GLY A 267 -23.69 39.54 -47.98
N THR A 268 -23.13 40.46 -47.21
CA THR A 268 -21.90 40.24 -46.44
C THR A 268 -22.08 40.62 -44.97
N GLY A 269 -21.23 40.06 -44.13
CA GLY A 269 -21.23 40.25 -42.68
C GLY A 269 -20.20 39.35 -42.01
N TYR A 270 -20.16 39.40 -40.69
CA TYR A 270 -19.34 38.52 -39.85
C TYR A 270 -20.16 38.03 -38.66
N VAL A 271 -19.64 37.00 -38.00
CA VAL A 271 -20.26 36.39 -36.81
C VAL A 271 -19.22 36.34 -35.71
N THR A 272 -19.60 36.76 -34.51
CA THR A 272 -18.76 36.61 -33.31
C THR A 272 -19.42 35.65 -32.32
N SER A 273 -18.66 35.16 -31.34
CA SER A 273 -19.19 34.30 -30.29
C SER A 273 -18.83 34.74 -28.87
N SER A 274 -19.70 34.36 -27.93
CA SER A 274 -19.45 34.39 -26.49
C SER A 274 -19.77 33.01 -25.87
N PRO A 275 -18.79 32.29 -25.29
CA PRO A 275 -17.39 32.67 -25.11
C PRO A 275 -16.62 32.86 -26.43
N ALA A 276 -15.61 33.74 -26.40
CA ALA A 276 -14.81 34.08 -27.57
C ALA A 276 -14.14 32.85 -28.21
N GLY A 277 -14.09 32.83 -29.54
CA GLY A 277 -13.43 31.77 -30.32
C GLY A 277 -13.81 31.81 -31.80
N ILE A 278 -15.02 32.27 -32.11
CA ILE A 278 -15.47 32.55 -33.47
C ILE A 278 -15.40 34.05 -33.71
N ASP A 279 -14.75 34.42 -34.80
CA ASP A 279 -14.82 35.73 -35.44
C ASP A 279 -14.82 35.48 -36.96
N CYS A 280 -15.97 35.02 -37.45
CA CYS A 280 -16.15 34.54 -38.80
C CYS A 280 -16.28 35.70 -39.80
N GLY A 281 -15.34 36.63 -39.76
CA GLY A 281 -14.78 37.30 -40.93
C GLY A 281 -13.53 36.57 -41.43
N ALA A 282 -12.76 35.98 -40.50
CA ALA A 282 -11.51 35.25 -40.78
C ALA A 282 -11.42 33.88 -40.08
N THR A 283 -11.97 33.73 -38.86
CA THR A 283 -11.92 32.48 -38.08
C THR A 283 -13.31 31.94 -37.81
N CYS A 284 -13.64 30.88 -38.52
CA CYS A 284 -15.00 30.31 -38.57
C CYS A 284 -15.13 28.97 -37.83
N THR A 285 -14.09 28.48 -37.15
CA THR A 285 -14.15 27.25 -36.36
C THR A 285 -13.39 27.41 -35.06
N ALA A 286 -13.96 26.94 -33.95
CA ALA A 286 -13.32 26.92 -32.63
C ALA A 286 -13.79 25.72 -31.80
N ASN A 287 -12.94 25.25 -30.89
CA ASN A 287 -13.27 24.18 -29.95
C ASN A 287 -13.76 24.77 -28.63
N TYR A 288 -14.90 24.28 -28.16
CA TYR A 288 -15.52 24.68 -26.90
C TYR A 288 -15.62 23.47 -25.97
N ASP A 289 -15.54 23.70 -24.67
CA ASP A 289 -15.74 22.62 -23.69
C ASP A 289 -17.18 22.08 -23.78
N SER A 290 -17.35 20.78 -23.53
CA SER A 290 -18.67 20.15 -23.55
C SER A 290 -19.65 20.87 -22.62
N ASN A 291 -20.92 20.96 -23.02
CA ASN A 291 -22.00 21.66 -22.34
C ASN A 291 -21.82 23.18 -22.20
N THR A 292 -20.80 23.77 -22.85
CA THR A 292 -20.70 25.23 -22.98
C THR A 292 -21.86 25.75 -23.81
N LEU A 293 -22.57 26.76 -23.30
CA LEU A 293 -23.55 27.52 -24.07
C LEU A 293 -22.82 28.64 -24.83
N VAL A 294 -22.72 28.50 -26.15
CA VAL A 294 -22.10 29.49 -27.03
C VAL A 294 -23.19 30.36 -27.66
N THR A 295 -23.13 31.67 -27.42
CA THR A 295 -24.00 32.65 -28.07
C THR A 295 -23.31 33.19 -29.32
N LEU A 296 -23.99 33.20 -30.46
CA LEU A 296 -23.51 33.75 -31.72
C LEU A 296 -24.23 35.05 -32.06
N ASP A 297 -23.46 36.07 -32.43
CA ASP A 297 -23.96 37.38 -32.84
C ASP A 297 -23.52 37.67 -34.27
N ALA A 298 -24.50 37.83 -35.17
CA ALA A 298 -24.28 38.20 -36.55
C ALA A 298 -24.34 39.72 -36.72
N VAL A 299 -23.34 40.28 -37.41
CA VAL A 299 -23.28 41.70 -37.76
C VAL A 299 -23.23 41.81 -39.28
N SER A 300 -24.27 42.40 -39.87
CA SER A 300 -24.31 42.66 -41.31
C SER A 300 -23.40 43.83 -41.68
N ALA A 301 -22.69 43.70 -42.80
CA ALA A 301 -21.95 44.81 -43.37
C ALA A 301 -22.89 45.87 -43.97
N LEU A 302 -22.36 47.05 -44.26
CA LEU A 302 -23.11 48.13 -44.89
C LEU A 302 -23.72 47.64 -46.23
N GLY A 303 -25.01 47.93 -46.44
CA GLY A 303 -25.75 47.49 -47.62
C GLY A 303 -26.23 46.04 -47.59
N SER A 304 -25.95 45.29 -46.52
CA SER A 304 -26.46 43.94 -46.30
C SER A 304 -27.41 43.89 -45.10
N THR A 305 -28.22 42.84 -45.04
CA THR A 305 -29.15 42.56 -43.96
C THR A 305 -28.94 41.13 -43.49
N PHE A 306 -28.96 40.90 -42.17
CA PHE A 306 -28.96 39.55 -41.62
C PHE A 306 -30.36 38.94 -41.79
N SER A 307 -30.48 37.85 -42.56
CA SER A 307 -31.75 37.22 -42.88
C SER A 307 -32.09 36.02 -42.00
N GLY A 308 -31.14 35.55 -41.18
CA GLY A 308 -31.37 34.55 -40.14
C GLY A 308 -30.30 33.47 -40.07
N TRP A 309 -30.42 32.65 -39.03
CA TRP A 309 -29.63 31.45 -38.79
C TRP A 309 -30.25 30.23 -39.45
N SER A 310 -29.40 29.31 -39.88
CA SER A 310 -29.76 27.94 -40.26
C SER A 310 -28.68 26.95 -39.81
N GLY A 311 -28.94 25.65 -39.89
CA GLY A 311 -28.00 24.61 -39.44
C GLY A 311 -28.30 24.06 -38.05
N GLU A 312 -27.29 23.48 -37.42
CA GLU A 312 -27.41 22.75 -36.16
C GLU A 312 -27.27 23.68 -34.96
N GLY A 313 -28.34 23.79 -34.17
CA GLY A 313 -28.36 24.53 -32.90
C GLY A 313 -29.09 25.87 -32.96
N CYS A 314 -29.24 26.48 -34.13
CA CYS A 314 -29.94 27.75 -34.29
C CYS A 314 -30.74 27.84 -35.59
N THR A 315 -31.92 28.43 -35.52
CA THR A 315 -32.75 28.77 -36.69
C THR A 315 -33.47 30.09 -36.46
N GLY A 316 -33.82 30.80 -37.54
CA GLY A 316 -34.57 32.06 -37.47
C GLY A 316 -33.70 33.30 -37.21
N THR A 317 -34.31 34.44 -36.91
CA THR A 317 -33.61 35.75 -36.84
C THR A 317 -33.25 36.18 -35.42
N GLY A 318 -33.62 35.41 -34.40
CA GLY A 318 -33.34 35.72 -33.00
C GLY A 318 -31.88 35.47 -32.59
N THR A 319 -31.59 35.71 -31.31
CA THR A 319 -30.29 35.36 -30.70
C THR A 319 -30.02 33.86 -30.88
N CYS A 320 -28.84 33.52 -31.40
CA CYS A 320 -28.43 32.14 -31.59
C CYS A 320 -27.66 31.64 -30.38
N GLN A 321 -28.19 30.62 -29.70
CA GLN A 321 -27.52 29.96 -28.57
C GLN A 321 -27.35 28.47 -28.85
N VAL A 322 -26.10 28.02 -28.83
CA VAL A 322 -25.68 26.67 -29.19
C VAL A 322 -25.08 25.98 -27.97
N THR A 323 -25.70 24.89 -27.50
CA THR A 323 -25.11 24.08 -26.42
C THR A 323 -24.17 23.04 -27.01
N MET A 324 -22.91 23.02 -26.59
CA MET A 324 -21.88 22.14 -27.17
C MET A 324 -21.92 20.73 -26.58
N ASP A 325 -22.88 19.91 -27.02
CA ASP A 325 -23.03 18.49 -26.69
C ASP A 325 -22.42 17.53 -27.75
N GLY A 326 -21.83 18.10 -28.80
CA GLY A 326 -21.24 17.43 -29.94
C GLY A 326 -20.63 18.46 -30.90
N ALA A 327 -19.97 17.98 -31.95
CA ALA A 327 -19.57 18.86 -33.05
C ALA A 327 -20.81 19.48 -33.70
N LYS A 328 -20.79 20.78 -33.99
CA LYS A 328 -21.94 21.50 -34.56
C LYS A 328 -21.53 22.44 -35.68
N SER A 329 -22.46 22.71 -36.59
CA SER A 329 -22.29 23.66 -37.70
C SER A 329 -23.50 24.58 -37.83
N VAL A 330 -23.29 25.90 -37.72
CA VAL A 330 -24.32 26.94 -37.84
C VAL A 330 -24.03 27.83 -39.06
N THR A 331 -25.04 28.28 -39.77
CA THR A 331 -24.93 29.16 -40.92
C THR A 331 -25.63 30.49 -40.65
N ALA A 332 -24.91 31.61 -40.84
CA ALA A 332 -25.48 32.95 -40.87
C ALA A 332 -25.81 33.35 -42.32
N ASN A 333 -27.08 33.66 -42.57
CA ASN A 333 -27.54 34.08 -43.89
C ASN A 333 -27.57 35.61 -43.97
N PHE A 334 -27.01 36.18 -45.03
CA PHE A 334 -27.00 37.61 -45.31
C PHE A 334 -27.56 37.90 -46.69
N THR A 335 -28.45 38.87 -46.78
CA THR A 335 -29.08 39.33 -48.04
C THR A 335 -28.62 40.74 -48.38
N LEU A 336 -28.16 40.95 -49.61
CA LEU A 336 -27.79 42.26 -50.12
C LEU A 336 -29.08 43.09 -50.27
N GLY A 337 -29.10 44.31 -49.72
CA GLY A 337 -30.20 45.24 -49.94
C GLY A 337 -30.22 45.71 -51.40
N THR A 338 -31.41 45.97 -51.93
CA THR A 338 -31.59 46.56 -53.27
C THR A 338 -32.10 47.99 -53.15
N ASN A 339 -31.81 48.79 -54.16
CA ASN A 339 -32.42 50.10 -54.35
C ASN A 339 -33.02 50.17 -55.75
N VAL A 340 -34.19 50.77 -55.83
CA VAL A 340 -34.87 50.98 -57.10
C VAL A 340 -34.25 52.19 -57.81
N LEU A 341 -33.74 51.99 -59.03
CA LEU A 341 -33.39 53.07 -59.94
C LEU A 341 -34.52 53.22 -60.96
N SER A 342 -35.14 54.40 -61.02
CA SER A 342 -36.18 54.71 -62.00
C SER A 342 -35.72 55.80 -62.97
N VAL A 343 -35.99 55.61 -64.26
CA VAL A 343 -35.69 56.55 -65.34
C VAL A 343 -36.99 57.09 -65.90
N SER A 344 -37.08 58.40 -66.10
CA SER A 344 -38.20 59.02 -66.82
C SER A 344 -37.70 59.70 -68.08
N LEU A 345 -38.30 59.38 -69.22
CA LEU A 345 -38.07 60.13 -70.46
C LEU A 345 -38.81 61.47 -70.38
N ALA A 346 -38.13 62.57 -70.69
CA ALA A 346 -38.69 63.92 -70.67
C ALA A 346 -38.38 64.67 -71.98
N GLY A 347 -39.20 65.67 -72.29
CA GLY A 347 -39.14 66.41 -73.55
C GLY A 347 -40.14 65.93 -74.60
N THR A 348 -40.07 66.49 -75.81
CA THR A 348 -40.98 66.16 -76.92
C THR A 348 -40.37 65.22 -77.96
N GLY A 349 -39.08 64.86 -77.81
CA GLY A 349 -38.38 63.92 -78.69
C GLY A 349 -38.63 62.46 -78.30
N GLY A 350 -38.49 61.55 -79.27
CA GLY A 350 -38.56 60.10 -79.07
C GLY A 350 -37.18 59.48 -78.83
N GLY A 351 -37.16 58.29 -78.23
CA GLY A 351 -35.94 57.53 -77.99
C GLY A 351 -36.10 56.52 -76.84
N SER A 352 -35.00 55.87 -76.47
CA SER A 352 -34.95 54.90 -75.38
C SER A 352 -33.74 55.11 -74.48
N VAL A 353 -33.81 54.61 -73.24
CA VAL A 353 -32.66 54.55 -72.32
C VAL A 353 -32.39 53.10 -71.92
N SER A 354 -31.14 52.65 -72.01
CA SER A 354 -30.71 51.36 -71.49
C SER A 354 -29.68 51.50 -70.36
N SER A 355 -29.55 50.50 -69.51
CA SER A 355 -28.54 50.45 -68.44
C SER A 355 -27.47 49.36 -68.65
N GLU A 356 -26.29 49.56 -68.04
CA GLU A 356 -25.31 48.51 -67.79
C GLU A 356 -24.88 48.56 -66.30
N PRO A 357 -25.10 47.49 -65.50
CA PRO A 357 -25.72 46.22 -65.86
C PRO A 357 -27.14 46.35 -66.42
N ALA A 358 -27.50 45.43 -67.32
CA ALA A 358 -28.83 45.40 -67.94
C ALA A 358 -29.95 45.28 -66.87
N GLY A 359 -31.04 46.01 -67.08
CA GLY A 359 -32.20 46.03 -66.18
C GLY A 359 -33.19 47.13 -66.54
N ILE A 360 -32.70 48.30 -66.95
CA ILE A 360 -33.54 49.38 -67.49
C ILE A 360 -33.49 49.34 -69.02
N ALA A 361 -34.68 49.36 -69.65
CA ALA A 361 -34.91 49.50 -71.08
C ALA A 361 -36.10 50.46 -71.29
N CYS A 362 -35.88 51.71 -70.92
CA CYS A 362 -36.93 52.70 -70.77
C CYS A 362 -37.49 53.09 -72.14
N GLY A 363 -38.80 52.92 -72.25
CA GLY A 363 -39.57 52.74 -73.48
C GLY A 363 -40.64 51.67 -73.25
N ALA A 364 -40.25 50.57 -72.57
CA ALA A 364 -41.16 49.53 -72.08
C ALA A 364 -41.00 49.28 -70.56
N ASP A 365 -39.76 49.32 -70.04
CA ASP A 365 -39.47 49.16 -68.61
C ASP A 365 -38.44 50.19 -68.14
N CYS A 366 -38.86 51.00 -67.18
CA CYS A 366 -38.16 52.21 -66.76
C CYS A 366 -37.69 52.14 -65.30
N SER A 367 -37.78 50.98 -64.63
CA SER A 367 -37.41 50.86 -63.23
C SER A 367 -36.82 49.49 -62.93
N GLU A 368 -35.72 49.45 -62.20
CA GLU A 368 -35.06 48.18 -61.82
C GLU A 368 -34.51 48.23 -60.39
N ASP A 369 -34.52 47.09 -59.71
CA ASP A 369 -33.88 46.89 -58.42
C ASP A 369 -32.40 46.53 -58.60
N TYR A 370 -31.51 47.48 -58.32
CA TYR A 370 -30.08 47.20 -58.30
C TYR A 370 -29.60 46.89 -56.89
N GLY A 371 -28.66 45.96 -56.78
CA GLY A 371 -27.96 45.69 -55.52
C GLY A 371 -27.32 46.96 -54.95
N TYR A 372 -27.21 47.02 -53.62
CA TYR A 372 -26.53 48.13 -52.96
C TYR A 372 -25.12 48.33 -53.53
N ASN A 373 -24.78 49.59 -53.84
CA ASN A 373 -23.49 50.00 -54.41
C ASN A 373 -23.19 49.41 -55.81
N THR A 374 -24.21 48.94 -56.54
CA THR A 374 -24.07 48.65 -57.97
C THR A 374 -23.84 49.95 -58.73
N LEU A 375 -22.73 50.01 -59.47
CA LEU A 375 -22.49 51.08 -60.43
C LEU A 375 -23.34 50.82 -61.67
N VAL A 376 -24.29 51.73 -61.96
CA VAL A 376 -25.17 51.64 -63.13
C VAL A 376 -24.81 52.74 -64.12
N THR A 377 -24.51 52.37 -65.36
CA THR A 377 -24.28 53.29 -66.47
C THR A 377 -25.53 53.38 -67.33
N LEU A 378 -26.11 54.56 -67.50
CA LEU A 378 -27.25 54.78 -68.39
C LEU A 378 -26.80 55.29 -69.75
N THR A 379 -27.37 54.75 -70.82
CA THR A 379 -27.12 55.16 -72.21
C THR A 379 -28.44 55.57 -72.85
N ALA A 380 -28.53 56.82 -73.30
CA ALA A 380 -29.67 57.32 -74.05
C ALA A 380 -29.43 57.17 -75.55
N THR A 381 -30.42 56.64 -76.26
CA THR A 381 -30.41 56.49 -77.72
C THR A 381 -31.62 57.24 -78.28
N PRO A 382 -31.44 58.47 -78.80
CA PRO A 382 -32.51 59.21 -79.47
C PRO A 382 -32.97 58.53 -80.76
N ASP A 383 -34.24 58.68 -81.09
CA ASP A 383 -34.75 58.31 -82.41
C ASP A 383 -34.15 59.18 -83.52
N SER A 384 -34.27 58.75 -84.78
CA SER A 384 -33.67 59.43 -85.95
C SER A 384 -34.11 60.88 -86.17
N THR A 385 -35.17 61.33 -85.49
CA THR A 385 -35.72 62.69 -85.55
C THR A 385 -35.46 63.52 -84.29
N SER A 386 -34.74 62.97 -83.31
CA SER A 386 -34.52 63.58 -81.99
C SER A 386 -33.03 63.66 -81.65
N THR A 387 -32.67 64.53 -80.71
CA THR A 387 -31.29 64.68 -80.20
C THR A 387 -31.28 64.56 -78.68
N PHE A 388 -30.28 63.88 -78.12
CA PHE A 388 -30.11 63.79 -76.67
C PHE A 388 -29.54 65.11 -76.14
N ASP A 389 -30.31 65.81 -75.30
CA ASP A 389 -29.93 67.11 -74.75
C ASP A 389 -29.11 66.98 -73.46
N GLY A 390 -29.45 66.02 -72.59
CA GLY A 390 -28.70 65.75 -71.37
C GLY A 390 -29.47 64.92 -70.34
N TRP A 391 -28.78 64.56 -69.26
CA TRP A 391 -29.37 63.92 -68.08
C TRP A 391 -29.76 64.98 -67.04
N SER A 392 -30.81 64.73 -66.27
CA SER A 392 -31.19 65.55 -65.11
C SER A 392 -31.76 64.66 -64.01
N GLY A 393 -31.64 65.08 -62.74
CA GLY A 393 -32.09 64.30 -61.57
C GLY A 393 -31.00 64.13 -60.51
N ALA A 394 -31.28 63.33 -59.49
CA ALA A 394 -30.31 63.06 -58.44
C ALA A 394 -29.22 62.10 -58.95
N GLY A 395 -27.96 62.57 -58.95
CA GLY A 395 -26.78 61.77 -59.34
C GLY A 395 -26.25 62.00 -60.77
N CYS A 396 -26.79 62.98 -61.50
CA CYS A 396 -26.32 63.39 -62.84
C CYS A 396 -25.89 64.86 -62.87
#